data_AF-A0A9X2GKK7-F1
#
_entry.id   AF-A0A9X2GKK7-F1
#
_cell.length_a   1.000
_cell.length_b   1.000
_cell.length_c   1.000
_cell.angle_alpha   90.00
_cell.angle_beta   90.00
_cell.angle_gamma   90.00
#
_symmetry.space_group_name_H-M   'P 1'
#
loop_
_entity.id
_entity.type
_entity.pdbx_description
1 polymer ?
#
loop_
_entity_poly.entity_id
_entity_poly.type
_entity_poly.pdbx_seq_one_letter_code
_entity_poly.pdbx_strand_id
1 'polypeptide(L)'
;MPPGVPYQPLALFRVLHRNPELASRMFALGAGLLGHGLLPAADREVVIARVTARAGCGYEWGVHAATLARQAGLTPGRLRATAAPEIDDAWPPRHAALLAAVDELHDTARLSQPAWEALRVHYRDEQLLEFLVLTGWYRMISHLANGLQLEPESWAVPFPGTP
;
A
#
# COMPACT_ATOMS: atom_id res chain seq x y z
N MET A 1 -21.46 -0.69 -9.88
CA MET A 1 -21.39 0.30 -8.78
C MET A 1 -22.72 0.27 -8.04
N PRO A 2 -22.73 0.18 -6.70
CA PRO A 2 -23.94 0.45 -5.93
C PRO A 2 -24.43 1.90 -6.19
N PRO A 3 -25.74 2.16 -6.16
CA PRO A 3 -26.27 3.52 -6.26
C PRO A 3 -25.73 4.44 -5.15
N GLY A 4 -25.42 5.70 -5.49
CA GLY A 4 -25.10 6.74 -4.49
C GLY A 4 -23.62 6.98 -4.19
N VAL A 5 -22.68 6.36 -4.91
CA VAL A 5 -21.24 6.70 -4.77
C VAL A 5 -20.96 7.99 -5.56
N PRO A 6 -20.50 9.08 -4.92
CA PRO A 6 -20.34 10.40 -5.56
C PRO A 6 -19.15 10.47 -6.53
N TYR A 7 -18.34 9.41 -6.64
CA TYR A 7 -17.15 9.36 -7.47
C TYR A 7 -17.24 8.24 -8.50
N GLN A 8 -16.67 8.49 -9.68
CA GLN A 8 -16.47 7.44 -10.68
C GLN A 8 -15.58 6.32 -10.09
N PRO A 9 -15.70 5.06 -10.56
CA PRO A 9 -14.74 4.01 -10.22
C PRO A 9 -13.32 4.48 -10.52
N LEU A 10 -12.33 4.12 -9.69
CA LEU A 10 -10.92 4.49 -9.88
C LEU A 10 -10.45 4.31 -11.33
N ALA A 11 -9.67 5.26 -11.84
CA ALA A 11 -9.05 5.18 -13.17
C ALA A 11 -8.34 3.85 -13.39
N LEU A 12 -7.62 3.34 -12.38
CA LEU A 12 -7.00 2.02 -12.42
C LEU A 12 -8.01 0.91 -12.76
N PHE A 13 -9.17 0.90 -12.08
CA PHE A 13 -10.20 -0.09 -12.33
C PHE A 13 -10.79 0.05 -13.73
N ARG A 14 -11.02 1.28 -14.21
CA ARG A 14 -11.54 1.51 -15.57
C ARG A 14 -10.58 0.98 -16.63
N VAL A 15 -9.27 1.16 -16.45
CA VAL A 15 -8.26 0.65 -17.40
C VAL A 15 -8.15 -0.88 -17.33
N LEU A 16 -8.15 -1.47 -16.13
CA LEU A 16 -8.09 -2.94 -15.98
C LEU A 16 -9.24 -3.66 -16.69
N HIS A 17 -10.43 -3.07 -16.75
CA HIS A 17 -11.58 -3.64 -17.47
C HIS A 17 -11.38 -3.77 -18.99
N ARG A 18 -10.30 -3.22 -19.57
CA ARG A 18 -9.90 -3.55 -20.95
C ARG A 18 -9.50 -5.03 -21.10
N ASN A 19 -9.16 -5.70 -20.00
CA ASN A 19 -9.03 -7.16 -19.90
C ASN A 19 -9.90 -7.69 -18.73
N PRO A 20 -11.18 -8.03 -18.99
CA PRO A 20 -12.13 -8.41 -17.94
C PRO A 20 -11.72 -9.63 -17.12
N GLU A 21 -11.06 -10.62 -17.74
CA GLU A 21 -10.63 -11.83 -17.06
C GLU A 21 -9.48 -11.54 -16.08
N LEU A 22 -8.50 -10.74 -16.50
CA LEU A 22 -7.44 -10.26 -15.62
C LEU A 22 -8.01 -9.43 -14.47
N ALA A 23 -8.90 -8.49 -14.78
CA ALA A 23 -9.54 -7.63 -13.78
C ALA A 23 -10.26 -8.44 -12.70
N SER A 24 -11.02 -9.47 -13.09
CA SER A 24 -11.73 -10.35 -12.16
C SER A 24 -10.79 -11.03 -11.14
N ARG A 25 -9.69 -11.63 -11.63
CA ARG A 25 -8.68 -12.29 -10.76
C ARG A 25 -8.00 -11.28 -9.83
N MET A 26 -7.70 -10.10 -10.36
CA MET A 26 -7.09 -9.02 -9.58
C MET A 26 -8.03 -8.49 -8.48
N PHE A 27 -9.32 -8.33 -8.78
CA PHE A 27 -10.30 -7.89 -7.79
C PHE A 27 -10.51 -8.91 -6.67
N ALA A 28 -10.50 -10.22 -6.99
CA ALA A 28 -10.58 -11.25 -5.97
C ALA A 28 -9.41 -11.16 -4.97
N LEU A 29 -8.18 -11.03 -5.46
CA LEU A 29 -7.00 -10.88 -4.60
C LEU A 29 -7.02 -9.55 -3.82
N GLY A 30 -7.33 -8.44 -4.49
CA GLY A 30 -7.42 -7.12 -3.86
C GLY A 30 -8.49 -7.07 -2.76
N ALA A 31 -9.67 -7.66 -2.99
CA ALA A 31 -10.73 -7.77 -1.99
C ALA A 31 -10.31 -8.66 -0.81
N GLY A 32 -9.57 -9.74 -1.06
CA GLY A 32 -8.98 -10.57 -0.01
C GLY A 32 -8.06 -9.76 0.90
N LEU A 33 -7.08 -9.05 0.33
CA LEU A 33 -6.09 -8.28 1.09
C LEU A 33 -6.70 -7.06 1.83
N LEU A 34 -7.66 -6.37 1.22
CA LEU A 34 -8.23 -5.13 1.77
C LEU A 34 -9.48 -5.34 2.64
N GLY A 35 -10.29 -6.36 2.35
CA GLY A 35 -11.53 -6.64 3.07
C GLY A 35 -11.42 -7.77 4.09
N HIS A 36 -10.51 -8.72 3.86
CA HIS A 36 -10.46 -9.99 4.60
C HIS A 36 -9.04 -10.37 5.08
N GLY A 37 -8.09 -9.44 5.03
CA GLY A 37 -6.71 -9.68 5.47
C GLY A 37 -6.58 -9.83 6.98
N LEU A 38 -5.54 -10.56 7.39
CA LEU A 38 -5.12 -10.82 8.77
C LEU A 38 -4.21 -9.73 9.35
N LEU A 39 -3.59 -8.89 8.52
CA LEU A 39 -2.89 -7.69 8.99
C LEU A 39 -3.88 -6.67 9.56
N PRO A 40 -3.62 -6.09 10.75
CA PRO A 40 -4.41 -4.99 11.27
C PRO A 40 -4.51 -3.85 10.25
N ALA A 41 -5.68 -3.21 10.12
CA ALA A 41 -5.91 -2.20 9.09
C ALA A 41 -4.84 -1.10 9.07
N ALA A 42 -4.46 -0.57 10.24
CA ALA A 42 -3.40 0.45 10.33
C ALA A 42 -2.06 -0.03 9.79
N ASP A 43 -1.69 -1.27 10.11
CA ASP A 43 -0.43 -1.89 9.71
C ASP A 43 -0.42 -2.16 8.20
N ARG A 44 -1.54 -2.65 7.67
CA ARG A 44 -1.74 -2.84 6.22
C ARG A 44 -1.56 -1.52 5.46
N GLU A 45 -2.20 -0.45 5.91
CA GLU A 45 -2.10 0.85 5.23
C GLU A 45 -0.69 1.46 5.34
N VAL A 46 0.06 1.21 6.44
CA VAL A 46 1.49 1.57 6.53
C VAL A 46 2.31 0.86 5.45
N VAL A 47 2.10 -0.45 5.27
CA VAL A 47 2.79 -1.23 4.24
C VAL A 47 2.47 -0.71 2.84
N ILE A 48 1.18 -0.50 2.54
CA ILE A 48 0.73 0.00 1.24
C ILE A 48 1.34 1.37 0.94
N ALA A 49 1.26 2.30 1.89
CA ALA A 49 1.78 3.64 1.71
C ALA A 49 3.31 3.64 1.51
N ARG A 50 4.06 2.80 2.24
CA ARG A 50 5.51 2.69 2.05
C ARG A 50 5.87 2.06 0.71
N VAL A 51 5.21 0.97 0.31
CA VAL A 51 5.46 0.29 -0.97
C VAL A 51 5.22 1.24 -2.14
N THR A 52 4.09 1.94 -2.13
CA THR A 52 3.73 2.89 -3.18
C THR A 52 4.66 4.09 -3.21
N ALA A 53 5.09 4.59 -2.05
CA ALA A 53 6.10 5.65 -1.97
C ALA A 53 7.47 5.21 -2.51
N ARG A 54 7.97 4.02 -2.13
CA ARG A 54 9.22 3.46 -2.66
C ARG A 54 9.16 3.22 -4.18
N ALA A 55 7.98 2.87 -4.70
CA ALA A 55 7.75 2.72 -6.13
C ALA A 55 7.51 4.05 -6.88
N GLY A 56 7.52 5.20 -6.20
CA GLY A 56 7.22 6.51 -6.80
C GLY A 56 5.79 6.62 -7.33
N CYS A 57 4.85 5.84 -6.79
CA CYS A 57 3.47 5.78 -7.26
C CYS A 57 2.57 6.75 -6.48
N GLY A 58 2.53 8.00 -6.92
CA GLY A 58 1.69 9.04 -6.31
C GLY A 58 0.18 8.77 -6.42
N TYR A 59 -0.26 8.10 -7.50
CA TYR A 59 -1.66 7.73 -7.72
C TYR A 59 -2.19 6.85 -6.57
N GLU A 60 -1.56 5.69 -6.34
CA GLU A 60 -2.01 4.74 -5.32
C GLU A 60 -1.81 5.27 -3.91
N TRP A 61 -0.66 5.90 -3.66
CA TRP A 61 -0.39 6.52 -2.37
C TRP A 61 -1.50 7.53 -2.02
N GLY A 62 -1.88 8.39 -2.98
CA GLY A 62 -2.91 9.41 -2.79
C GLY A 62 -4.32 8.85 -2.60
N VAL A 63 -4.67 7.77 -3.31
CA VAL A 63 -5.95 7.07 -3.16
C VAL A 63 -6.08 6.47 -1.76
N HIS A 64 -5.07 5.71 -1.32
CA HIS A 64 -5.05 5.09 0.02
C HIS A 64 -5.02 6.14 1.13
N ALA A 65 -4.22 7.19 0.96
CA ALA A 65 -4.15 8.33 1.84
C ALA A 65 -5.52 9.01 2.09
N ALA A 66 -6.29 9.22 1.02
CA ALA A 66 -7.59 9.89 1.09
C ALA A 66 -8.69 9.00 1.69
N THR A 67 -8.54 7.68 1.61
CA THR A 67 -9.60 6.72 1.92
C THR A 67 -9.24 5.84 3.12
N LEU A 68 -8.53 4.75 2.89
CA LEU A 68 -8.33 3.67 3.85
C LEU A 68 -7.38 4.06 4.98
N ALA A 69 -6.34 4.86 4.73
CA ALA A 69 -5.38 5.25 5.76
C ALA A 69 -6.06 6.05 6.90
N ARG A 70 -6.96 6.97 6.56
CA ARG A 70 -7.71 7.75 7.55
C ARG A 70 -8.69 6.87 8.33
N GLN A 71 -9.38 5.95 7.65
CA GLN A 71 -10.29 5.00 8.30
C GLN A 71 -9.55 4.04 9.24
N ALA A 72 -8.30 3.71 8.91
CA ALA A 72 -7.41 2.89 9.72
C ALA A 72 -6.75 3.66 10.87
N GLY A 73 -7.04 4.95 11.05
CA GLY A 73 -6.54 5.77 12.16
C GLY A 73 -5.12 6.33 11.96
N LEU A 74 -4.56 6.26 10.76
CA LEU A 74 -3.28 6.92 10.46
C LEU A 74 -3.46 8.44 10.42
N THR A 75 -2.69 9.14 11.23
CA THR A 75 -2.69 10.61 11.20
C THR A 75 -2.07 11.13 9.90
N PRO A 76 -2.43 12.33 9.43
CA PRO A 76 -1.80 12.92 8.25
C PRO A 76 -0.26 13.03 8.36
N GLY A 77 0.26 13.24 9.57
CA GLY A 77 1.70 13.24 9.84
C GLY A 77 2.34 11.87 9.62
N ARG A 78 1.74 10.82 10.18
CA ARG A 78 2.24 9.43 10.00
C ARG A 78 2.16 8.98 8.56
N LEU A 79 1.08 9.31 7.88
CA LEU A 79 0.93 9.00 6.46
C LEU A 79 2.03 9.67 5.63
N ARG A 80 2.29 10.97 5.82
CA ARG A 80 3.40 11.66 5.12
C ARG A 80 4.76 11.05 5.45
N ALA A 81 4.99 10.66 6.70
CA ALA A 81 6.24 10.02 7.11
C ALA A 81 6.50 8.68 6.40
N THR A 82 5.48 8.00 5.86
CA THR A 82 5.70 6.78 5.04
C THR A 82 6.42 7.07 3.73
N ALA A 83 6.40 8.33 3.24
CA ALA A 83 7.11 8.76 2.05
C ALA A 83 8.47 9.42 2.34
N ALA A 84 8.84 9.61 3.62
CA ALA A 84 10.14 10.17 3.98
C ALA A 84 11.27 9.19 3.62
N PRO A 85 12.46 9.66 3.22
CA PRO A 85 13.57 8.75 2.87
C PRO A 85 13.99 7.90 4.08
N GLU A 86 13.99 8.49 5.27
CA GLU A 86 14.42 7.86 6.52
C GLU A 86 13.21 7.48 7.40
N ILE A 87 13.36 6.40 8.16
CA ILE A 87 12.37 5.96 9.15
C ILE A 87 12.71 6.65 10.46
N ASP A 88 11.83 7.53 10.93
CA ASP A 88 12.02 8.23 12.21
C ASP A 88 11.91 7.30 13.44
N ASP A 89 12.65 7.63 14.51
CA ASP A 89 12.56 6.93 15.80
C ASP A 89 11.20 7.10 16.50
N ALA A 90 10.34 7.99 15.99
CA ALA A 90 9.02 8.15 16.57
C ALA A 90 8.09 7.01 16.16
N TRP A 91 8.39 6.23 15.11
CA TRP A 91 7.58 5.08 14.72
C TRP A 91 7.53 4.03 15.84
N PRO A 92 6.33 3.50 16.17
CA PRO A 92 6.25 2.32 17.03
C PRO A 92 7.12 1.19 16.46
N PRO A 93 7.82 0.40 17.31
CA PRO A 93 8.72 -0.66 16.82
C PRO A 93 8.09 -1.59 15.80
N ARG A 94 6.80 -1.91 15.99
CA ARG A 94 5.98 -2.69 15.07
C ARG A 94 5.91 -2.10 13.66
N HIS A 95 5.66 -0.80 13.54
CA HIS A 95 5.58 -0.11 12.25
C HIS A 95 6.96 0.15 11.65
N ALA A 96 7.97 0.44 12.49
CA ALA A 96 9.35 0.57 12.03
C ALA A 96 9.85 -0.73 11.37
N ALA A 97 9.52 -1.89 11.96
CA ALA A 97 9.85 -3.19 11.38
C ALA A 97 9.18 -3.42 10.01
N LEU A 98 7.90 -3.05 9.86
CA LEU A 98 7.22 -3.12 8.56
C LEU A 98 7.86 -2.20 7.51
N LEU A 99 8.15 -0.94 7.88
CA LEU A 99 8.76 0.03 6.96
C LEU A 99 10.14 -0.43 6.48
N ALA A 100 11.00 -0.87 7.41
CA ALA A 100 12.33 -1.36 7.09
C ALA A 100 12.28 -2.63 6.22
N ALA A 101 11.37 -3.55 6.51
CA ALA A 101 11.18 -4.76 5.71
C ALA A 101 10.66 -4.45 4.29
N VAL A 102 9.77 -3.45 4.14
CA VAL A 102 9.33 -2.98 2.82
C VAL A 102 10.51 -2.41 2.03
N ASP A 103 11.36 -1.61 2.66
CA ASP A 103 12.54 -1.03 2.00
C ASP A 103 13.51 -2.11 1.53
N GLU A 104 13.83 -3.08 2.40
CA GLU A 104 14.73 -4.18 2.06
C GLU A 104 14.17 -5.04 0.92
N LEU A 105 12.88 -5.37 0.95
CA LEU A 105 12.20 -6.08 -0.13
C LEU A 105 12.17 -5.28 -1.44
N HIS A 106 11.99 -3.97 -1.36
CA HIS A 106 12.01 -3.11 -2.53
C HIS A 106 13.37 -3.18 -3.22
N ASP A 107 14.44 -3.04 -2.44
CA ASP A 107 15.83 -2.90 -2.90
C ASP A 107 16.45 -4.23 -3.33
N THR A 108 16.16 -5.30 -2.60
CA THR A 108 16.89 -6.58 -2.76
C THR A 108 16.01 -7.75 -3.15
N ALA A 109 14.68 -7.59 -3.10
CA ALA A 109 13.69 -8.68 -3.22
C ALA A 109 13.93 -9.83 -2.22
N ARG A 110 14.59 -9.54 -1.08
CA ARG A 110 14.91 -10.48 -0.02
C ARG A 110 14.66 -9.81 1.33
N LEU A 111 14.42 -10.63 2.35
CA LEU A 111 14.50 -10.21 3.75
C LEU A 111 15.71 -10.89 4.36
N SER A 112 16.52 -10.11 5.06
CA SER A 112 17.57 -10.65 5.92
C SER A 112 16.97 -11.34 7.15
N GLN A 113 17.77 -12.21 7.77
CA GLN A 113 17.36 -12.87 9.02
C GLN A 113 16.99 -11.86 10.13
N PRO A 114 17.76 -10.76 10.37
CA PRO A 114 17.37 -9.76 11.36
C PRO A 114 16.03 -9.07 11.04
N ALA A 115 15.76 -8.73 9.77
CA ALA A 115 14.48 -8.14 9.39
C ALA A 115 13.30 -9.10 9.60
N TRP A 116 13.51 -10.38 9.26
CA TRP A 116 12.53 -11.43 9.53
C TRP A 116 12.25 -11.61 11.02
N GLU A 117 13.29 -11.64 11.85
CA GLU A 117 13.17 -11.74 13.31
C GLU A 117 12.45 -10.53 13.92
N ALA A 118 12.77 -9.31 13.46
CA ALA A 118 12.10 -8.09 13.91
C ALA A 118 10.60 -8.12 13.61
N LEU A 119 10.19 -8.63 12.46
CA LEU A 119 8.77 -8.81 12.13
C LEU A 119 8.11 -9.88 13.01
N ARG A 120 8.79 -11.00 13.29
CA ARG A 120 8.25 -12.10 14.13
C ARG A 120 8.03 -11.74 15.59
N VAL A 121 8.62 -10.65 16.08
CA VAL A 121 8.28 -10.09 17.40
C VAL A 121 6.81 -9.64 17.47
N HIS A 122 6.23 -9.25 16.34
CA HIS A 122 4.92 -8.60 16.29
C HIS A 122 3.84 -9.38 15.54
N TYR A 123 4.23 -10.30 14.65
CA TYR A 123 3.32 -10.96 13.73
C TYR A 123 3.48 -12.48 13.73
N ARG A 124 2.37 -13.17 13.47
CA ARG A 124 2.34 -14.62 13.26
C ARG A 124 2.68 -14.95 11.80
N ASP A 125 3.10 -16.18 11.54
CA ASP A 125 3.58 -16.61 10.23
C ASP A 125 2.54 -16.37 9.12
N GLU A 126 1.25 -16.58 9.38
CA GLU A 126 0.19 -16.31 8.39
C GLU A 126 0.04 -14.83 8.04
N GLN A 127 0.28 -13.92 8.99
CA GLN A 127 0.28 -12.48 8.74
C GLN A 127 1.52 -12.04 7.98
N LEU A 128 2.66 -12.70 8.20
CA LEU A 128 3.90 -12.44 7.46
C LEU A 128 3.80 -12.90 6.01
N LEU A 129 3.12 -14.03 5.75
CA LEU A 129 2.82 -14.44 4.37
C LEU A 129 1.95 -13.41 3.66
N GLU A 130 0.90 -12.91 4.31
CA GLU A 130 0.09 -11.83 3.74
C GLU A 130 0.88 -10.53 3.55
N PHE A 131 1.75 -10.15 4.47
CA PHE A 131 2.65 -9.01 4.31
C PHE A 131 3.48 -9.13 3.03
N LEU A 132 4.11 -10.28 2.79
CA LEU A 132 4.90 -10.53 1.58
C LEU A 132 4.04 -10.45 0.31
N VAL A 133 2.83 -11.02 0.33
CA VAL A 133 1.90 -10.93 -0.81
C VAL A 133 1.44 -9.49 -1.02
N LEU A 134 1.14 -8.75 0.04
CA LEU A 134 0.70 -7.36 -0.01
C LEU A 134 1.78 -6.43 -0.58
N THR A 135 3.03 -6.61 -0.18
CA THR A 135 4.16 -5.83 -0.73
C THR A 135 4.35 -6.07 -2.22
N GLY A 136 4.35 -7.33 -2.65
CA GLY A 136 4.44 -7.68 -4.07
C GLY A 136 3.23 -7.18 -4.87
N TRP A 137 2.03 -7.32 -4.31
CA TRP A 137 0.78 -6.86 -4.90
C TRP A 137 0.81 -5.35 -5.16
N TYR A 138 1.16 -4.54 -4.16
CA TYR A 138 1.19 -3.08 -4.34
C TYR A 138 2.37 -2.59 -5.18
N ARG A 139 3.47 -3.34 -5.27
CA ARG A 139 4.51 -3.10 -6.28
C ARG A 139 3.98 -3.33 -7.70
N MET A 140 3.24 -4.41 -7.92
CA MET A 140 2.60 -4.70 -9.21
C MET A 140 1.55 -3.64 -9.58
N ILE A 141 0.69 -3.25 -8.64
CA ILE A 141 -0.29 -2.19 -8.85
C ILE A 141 0.41 -0.85 -9.16
N SER A 142 1.52 -0.55 -8.47
CA SER A 142 2.35 0.62 -8.76
C SER A 142 2.95 0.57 -10.17
N HIS A 143 3.38 -0.60 -10.66
CA HIS A 143 3.82 -0.75 -12.05
C HIS A 143 2.70 -0.43 -13.06
N LEU A 144 1.46 -0.84 -12.77
CA LEU A 144 0.33 -0.51 -13.63
C LEU A 144 0.06 0.99 -13.63
N ALA A 145 -0.04 1.61 -12.45
CA ALA A 145 -0.34 3.04 -12.35
C ALA A 145 0.74 3.90 -13.02
N ASN A 146 2.02 3.62 -12.70
CA ASN A 146 3.16 4.36 -13.26
C ASN A 146 3.35 4.07 -14.76
N GLY A 147 3.26 2.80 -15.16
CA GLY A 147 3.44 2.39 -16.57
C GLY A 147 2.36 2.94 -17.49
N LEU A 148 1.14 3.13 -16.97
CA LEU A 148 0.03 3.76 -17.67
C LEU A 148 -0.02 5.29 -17.49
N GLN A 149 0.88 5.86 -16.69
CA GLN A 149 0.92 7.29 -16.34
C GLN A 149 -0.46 7.79 -15.88
N LEU A 150 -1.06 7.09 -14.92
CA LEU A 150 -2.36 7.50 -14.38
C LEU A 150 -2.23 8.82 -13.64
N GLU A 151 -3.03 9.80 -14.08
CA GLU A 151 -3.19 11.05 -13.34
C GLU A 151 -3.85 10.80 -11.98
N PRO A 152 -3.43 11.50 -10.90
CA PRO A 152 -4.08 11.40 -9.61
C PRO A 152 -5.59 11.65 -9.69
N GLU A 153 -6.37 10.90 -8.91
CA GLU A 153 -7.80 11.21 -8.77
C GLU A 153 -7.96 12.63 -8.18
N SER A 154 -8.96 13.37 -8.64
CA SER A 154 -9.20 14.77 -8.20
C SER A 154 -9.39 14.96 -6.69
N TRP A 155 -9.72 13.88 -5.96
CA TRP A 155 -9.91 13.86 -4.51
C TRP A 155 -8.77 13.17 -3.76
N ALA A 156 -7.76 12.65 -4.47
CA ALA A 156 -6.61 11.99 -3.87
C ALA A 156 -5.77 13.00 -3.06
N VAL A 157 -5.11 12.52 -2.00
CA VAL A 157 -4.14 13.35 -1.28
C VAL A 157 -2.89 13.52 -2.16
N PRO A 158 -2.38 14.76 -2.35
CA PRO A 158 -1.15 14.98 -3.10
C PRO A 158 0.03 14.21 -2.50
N PHE A 159 0.84 13.59 -3.36
CA PHE A 159 2.03 12.86 -2.94
C PHE A 159 3.04 13.82 -2.29
N PRO A 160 3.70 13.45 -1.18
CA PRO A 160 4.66 14.32 -0.52
C PRO A 160 5.87 14.61 -1.42
N GLY A 161 6.18 15.88 -1.64
CA GLY A 161 7.34 16.30 -2.44
C GLY A 161 7.06 16.60 -3.91
N THR A 162 5.82 16.42 -4.38
CA THR A 162 5.37 17.07 -5.62
C THR A 162 4.91 18.49 -5.27
N PRO A 163 5.43 19.56 -5.93
CA PRO A 163 4.98 20.92 -5.71
C PRO A 163 3.48 21.11 -6.03
#